data_AF-A0A5F0MCD3-F1
#
_entry.id   AF-A0A5F0MCD3-F1
#
_cell.length_a   1.000
_cell.length_b   1.000
_cell.length_c   1.000
_cell.angle_alpha   90.00
_cell.angle_beta   90.00
_cell.angle_gamma   90.00
#
_symmetry.space_group_name_H-M   'P 1'
#
loop_
_entity.id
_entity.type
_entity.pdbx_description
1 polymer ?
#
loop_
_entity_poly.entity_id
_entity_poly.type
_entity_poly.pdbx_seq_one_letter_code
_entity_poly.pdbx_strand_id
1 'polypeptide(L)'
;MIVVKHVVVAEIPLLEMVESDIDHQKLPTVLFYHGWGSCKESAMVNGYELAKQGFRAVLPEAYLHGERKEGTLNEEAYMEFWHVVAHSIEEFPTLTDYYISKGLTDPNRIGVTGLSMGGITTCALLTHYPSIKTAVCLMGSPAPVLFSRWLLNSSWAEGLNIDEANYQAELEQLKPIDLSLQPEKIAGRYLHFWHGTADNTVPYQPTLDFYERVINEQPEAAKHVSFTSTKGAGHKVPYESSVEMATFFAKHL
;
A
#
# COMPACT_ATOMS: atom_id res chain seq x y z
N MET A 1 4.33 -14.90 -22.12
CA MET A 1 5.58 -14.64 -21.32
C MET A 1 5.36 -13.38 -20.50
N ILE A 2 5.81 -13.29 -19.24
CA ILE A 2 5.69 -12.02 -18.50
C ILE A 2 6.79 -11.06 -18.95
N VAL A 3 6.40 -9.85 -19.36
CA VAL A 3 7.30 -8.77 -19.74
C VAL A 3 7.34 -7.71 -18.64
N VAL A 4 8.49 -7.05 -18.51
CA VAL A 4 8.70 -5.92 -17.61
C VAL A 4 8.98 -4.69 -18.47
N LYS A 5 8.16 -3.66 -18.34
CA LYS A 5 8.30 -2.41 -19.09
C LYS A 5 8.61 -1.28 -18.12
N HIS A 6 9.62 -0.47 -18.43
CA HIS A 6 9.83 0.82 -17.77
C HIS A 6 8.93 1.85 -18.46
N VAL A 7 8.07 2.49 -17.68
CA VAL A 7 7.12 3.50 -18.18
C VAL A 7 7.26 4.74 -17.30
N VAL A 8 7.05 5.91 -17.88
CA VAL A 8 6.91 7.16 -17.13
C VAL A 8 5.52 7.73 -17.40
N VAL A 9 4.76 7.99 -16.34
CA VAL A 9 3.41 8.55 -16.41
C VAL A 9 3.40 9.85 -15.62
N ALA A 10 3.21 10.99 -16.30
CA ALA A 10 3.22 12.31 -15.65
C ALA A 10 4.42 12.49 -14.69
N GLU A 11 5.63 12.21 -15.19
CA GLU A 11 6.90 12.28 -14.43
C GLU A 11 7.07 11.24 -13.32
N ILE A 12 6.13 10.29 -13.15
CA ILE A 12 6.23 9.17 -12.22
C ILE A 12 6.85 7.96 -12.95
N PRO A 13 8.11 7.57 -12.66
CA PRO A 13 8.69 6.33 -13.17
C PRO A 13 8.00 5.13 -12.54
N LEU A 14 7.73 4.10 -13.34
CA LEU A 14 7.09 2.88 -12.86
C LEU A 14 7.54 1.65 -13.66
N LEU A 15 7.36 0.48 -13.06
CA LEU A 15 7.41 -0.79 -13.79
C LEU A 15 5.99 -1.25 -14.09
N GLU A 16 5.75 -1.63 -15.34
CA GLU A 16 4.56 -2.38 -15.73
C GLU A 16 4.96 -3.84 -15.96
N MET A 17 4.32 -4.75 -15.25
CA MET A 17 4.50 -6.19 -15.41
C MET A 17 3.18 -6.82 -15.87
N VAL A 18 3.22 -7.48 -17.02
CA VAL A 18 2.03 -8.03 -17.68
C VAL A 18 2.44 -9.18 -18.61
N GLU A 19 1.52 -10.10 -18.88
CA GLU A 19 1.73 -11.12 -19.90
C GLU A 19 1.70 -10.51 -21.32
N SER A 20 2.75 -10.81 -22.10
CA SER A 20 2.98 -10.30 -23.46
C SER A 20 1.79 -10.48 -24.40
N ASP A 21 1.07 -11.59 -24.26
CA ASP A 21 0.06 -12.01 -25.22
C ASP A 21 -1.27 -11.26 -25.01
N ILE A 22 -1.41 -10.58 -23.87
CA ILE A 22 -2.63 -9.87 -23.44
C ILE A 22 -2.37 -8.41 -23.06
N ASP A 23 -1.16 -7.90 -23.23
CA ASP A 23 -0.74 -6.57 -22.74
C ASP A 23 -1.48 -5.39 -23.39
N HIS A 24 -2.02 -5.61 -24.59
CA HIS A 24 -2.85 -4.70 -25.37
C HIS A 24 -4.34 -4.74 -24.99
N GLN A 25 -4.74 -5.73 -24.18
CA GLN A 25 -6.14 -5.90 -23.78
C GLN A 25 -6.48 -5.04 -22.57
N LYS A 26 -7.80 -4.87 -22.35
CA LYS A 26 -8.35 -4.24 -21.17
C LYS A 26 -8.34 -5.21 -19.99
N LEU A 27 -7.38 -5.07 -19.09
CA LEU A 27 -7.11 -6.00 -18.00
C LEU A 27 -7.54 -5.46 -16.62
N PRO A 28 -7.81 -6.34 -15.64
CA PRO A 28 -7.82 -5.91 -14.25
C PRO A 28 -6.41 -5.43 -13.87
N THR A 29 -6.33 -4.34 -13.12
CA THR A 29 -5.05 -3.65 -12.85
C THR A 29 -4.83 -3.52 -11.36
N VAL A 30 -3.62 -3.85 -10.90
CA VAL A 30 -3.23 -3.77 -9.50
C VAL A 30 -2.01 -2.87 -9.38
N LEU A 31 -2.13 -1.80 -8.58
CA LEU A 31 -1.01 -0.94 -8.24
C LEU A 31 -0.30 -1.49 -7.00
N PHE A 32 1.03 -1.63 -7.05
CA PHE A 32 1.86 -2.10 -5.94
C PHE A 32 2.80 -0.99 -5.46
N TYR A 33 2.63 -0.53 -4.22
CA TYR A 33 3.50 0.46 -3.58
C TYR A 33 4.59 -0.21 -2.75
N HIS A 34 5.86 0.16 -2.97
CA HIS A 34 6.99 -0.39 -2.23
C HIS A 34 7.18 0.26 -0.85
N GLY A 35 8.08 -0.30 -0.04
CA GLY A 35 8.38 0.19 1.32
C GLY A 35 9.34 1.38 1.33
N TRP A 36 9.43 2.04 2.50
CA TRP A 36 10.37 3.14 2.76
C TRP A 36 11.83 2.69 2.57
N GLY A 37 12.65 3.56 1.99
CA GLY A 37 14.06 3.29 1.69
C GLY A 37 14.29 2.27 0.57
N SER A 38 13.24 1.80 -0.10
CA SER A 38 13.31 0.86 -1.22
C SER A 38 13.09 1.55 -2.57
N CYS A 39 12.85 0.76 -3.62
CA CYS A 39 12.46 1.20 -4.95
C CYS A 39 11.46 0.24 -5.62
N LYS A 40 10.87 0.67 -6.74
CA LYS A 40 9.93 -0.15 -7.56
C LYS A 40 10.48 -1.53 -7.95
N GLU A 41 11.77 -1.68 -8.22
CA GLU A 41 12.40 -2.97 -8.58
C GLU A 41 12.31 -4.00 -7.44
N SER A 42 12.33 -3.54 -6.18
CA SER A 42 12.21 -4.44 -5.02
C SER A 42 10.88 -5.20 -4.97
N ALA A 43 9.85 -4.65 -5.61
CA ALA A 43 8.50 -5.19 -5.64
C ALA A 43 8.26 -6.11 -6.86
N MET A 44 9.28 -6.39 -7.66
CA MET A 44 9.14 -7.22 -8.88
C MET A 44 8.61 -8.63 -8.59
N VAL A 45 8.94 -9.22 -7.44
CA VAL A 45 8.38 -10.53 -7.05
C VAL A 45 6.85 -10.46 -6.92
N ASN A 46 6.33 -9.39 -6.31
CA ASN A 46 4.90 -9.18 -6.17
C ASN A 46 4.22 -8.89 -7.51
N GLY A 47 4.84 -8.01 -8.32
CA GLY A 47 4.35 -7.71 -9.66
C GLY A 47 4.34 -8.93 -10.58
N TYR A 48 5.32 -9.82 -10.46
CA TYR A 48 5.40 -11.07 -11.20
C TYR A 48 4.27 -12.03 -10.82
N GLU A 49 4.01 -12.22 -9.52
CA GLU A 49 2.92 -13.10 -9.07
C GLU A 49 1.53 -12.57 -9.47
N LEU A 50 1.35 -11.24 -9.51
CA LEU A 50 0.14 -10.62 -10.08
C LEU A 50 0.03 -10.88 -11.59
N ALA A 51 1.11 -10.64 -12.36
CA ALA A 51 1.10 -10.85 -13.80
C ALA A 51 0.81 -12.31 -14.19
N LYS A 52 1.28 -13.29 -13.39
CA LYS A 52 0.95 -14.72 -13.56
C LYS A 52 -0.54 -15.02 -13.46
N GLN A 53 -1.30 -14.18 -12.76
CA GLN A 53 -2.75 -14.32 -12.59
C GLN A 53 -3.53 -13.50 -13.64
N GLY A 54 -2.86 -12.98 -14.67
CA GLY A 54 -3.49 -12.21 -15.76
C GLY A 54 -3.78 -10.74 -15.42
N PHE A 55 -3.20 -10.22 -14.33
CA PHE A 55 -3.30 -8.80 -13.99
C PHE A 55 -2.26 -7.97 -14.74
N ARG A 56 -2.59 -6.70 -15.00
CA ARG A 56 -1.60 -5.66 -15.24
C ARG A 56 -1.10 -5.16 -13.89
N ALA A 57 0.13 -5.50 -13.52
CA ALA A 57 0.75 -4.98 -12.31
C ALA A 57 1.49 -3.69 -12.62
N VAL A 58 1.21 -2.64 -11.85
CA VAL A 58 1.81 -1.30 -12.00
C VAL A 58 2.53 -0.95 -10.71
N LEU A 59 3.85 -0.77 -10.78
CA LEU A 59 4.73 -0.59 -9.63
C LEU A 59 5.35 0.82 -9.70
N PRO A 60 4.66 1.87 -9.21
CA PRO A 60 5.20 3.22 -9.22
C PRO A 60 6.38 3.39 -8.28
N GLU A 61 7.34 4.23 -8.68
CA GLU A 61 8.37 4.75 -7.78
C GLU A 61 7.75 5.79 -6.85
N ALA A 62 7.88 5.56 -5.55
CA ALA A 62 7.40 6.51 -4.56
C ALA A 62 8.19 7.84 -4.64
N TYR A 63 7.54 8.93 -4.25
CA TYR A 63 8.19 10.24 -4.14
C TYR A 63 9.46 10.17 -3.26
N LEU A 64 10.52 10.89 -3.64
CA LEU A 64 11.86 10.89 -3.00
C LEU A 64 12.57 9.52 -2.92
N HIS A 65 12.07 8.49 -3.61
CA HIS A 65 12.66 7.15 -3.63
C HIS A 65 13.17 6.77 -5.02
N GLY A 66 14.06 5.77 -5.06
CA GLY A 66 14.62 5.20 -6.29
C GLY A 66 15.05 6.25 -7.31
N GLU A 67 14.44 6.24 -8.50
CA GLU A 67 14.72 7.20 -9.59
C GLU A 67 14.30 8.64 -9.30
N ARG A 68 13.41 8.85 -8.31
CA ARG A 68 12.90 10.17 -7.88
C ARG A 68 13.66 10.72 -6.66
N LYS A 69 14.75 10.06 -6.26
CA LYS A 69 15.49 10.43 -5.06
C LYS A 69 16.24 11.75 -5.24
N GLU A 70 15.97 12.68 -4.35
CA GLU A 70 16.70 13.95 -4.22
C GLU A 70 17.49 13.93 -2.90
N GLY A 71 18.82 13.95 -2.97
CA GLY A 71 19.67 13.94 -1.77
C GLY A 71 19.66 12.62 -0.99
N THR A 72 20.03 12.69 0.30
CA THR A 72 20.00 11.55 1.23
C THR A 72 18.74 11.63 2.09
N LEU A 73 17.97 10.55 2.16
CA LEU A 73 16.88 10.37 3.13
C LEU A 73 17.46 10.50 4.55
N ASN A 74 17.37 11.67 5.17
CA ASN A 74 18.03 12.02 6.43
C ASN A 74 17.08 12.81 7.34
N GLU A 75 17.39 12.82 8.65
CA GLU A 75 16.89 13.62 9.81
C GLU A 75 15.40 14.05 9.83
N GLU A 76 14.82 14.55 8.76
CA GLU A 76 13.38 14.83 8.61
C GLU A 76 12.57 13.60 8.18
N ALA A 77 13.19 12.41 8.18
CA ALA A 77 12.62 11.14 7.71
C ALA A 77 11.20 10.85 8.22
N TYR A 78 10.86 11.33 9.43
CA TYR A 78 9.51 11.23 9.97
C TYR A 78 8.47 12.10 9.21
N MET A 79 8.76 13.38 8.93
CA MET A 79 7.84 14.24 8.16
C MET A 79 7.80 13.82 6.70
N GLU A 80 8.98 13.51 6.14
CA GLU A 80 9.11 12.99 4.78
C GLU A 80 8.28 11.71 4.58
N PHE A 81 8.21 10.83 5.59
CA PHE A 81 7.39 9.62 5.53
C PHE A 81 5.94 9.91 5.15
N TRP A 82 5.30 10.84 5.85
CA TRP A 82 3.89 11.16 5.58
C TRP A 82 3.71 11.95 4.29
N HIS A 83 4.69 12.77 3.89
CA HIS A 83 4.68 13.41 2.57
C HIS A 83 4.71 12.37 1.43
N VAL A 84 5.54 11.34 1.53
CA VAL A 84 5.60 10.27 0.51
C VAL A 84 4.29 9.50 0.41
N VAL A 85 3.65 9.20 1.56
CA VAL A 85 2.32 8.57 1.57
C VAL A 85 1.27 9.50 0.93
N ALA A 86 1.26 10.79 1.27
CA ALA A 86 0.33 11.78 0.70
C ALA A 86 0.49 11.90 -0.83
N HIS A 87 1.72 12.02 -1.33
CA HIS A 87 2.00 12.03 -2.77
C HIS A 87 1.47 10.78 -3.47
N SER A 88 1.66 9.60 -2.88
CA SER A 88 1.16 8.34 -3.46
C SER A 88 -0.37 8.31 -3.55
N ILE A 89 -1.06 8.94 -2.59
CA ILE A 89 -2.52 9.11 -2.62
C ILE A 89 -2.91 10.04 -3.77
N GLU A 90 -2.28 11.21 -3.86
CA GLU A 90 -2.57 12.22 -4.89
C GLU A 90 -2.26 11.72 -6.31
N GLU A 91 -1.22 10.91 -6.47
CA GLU A 91 -0.76 10.38 -7.76
C GLU A 91 -1.60 9.19 -8.27
N PHE A 92 -2.32 8.50 -7.38
CA PHE A 92 -3.15 7.35 -7.73
C PHE A 92 -4.10 7.58 -8.93
N PRO A 93 -4.95 8.63 -8.97
CA PRO A 93 -5.83 8.89 -10.10
C PRO A 93 -5.05 9.11 -11.40
N THR A 94 -3.93 9.83 -11.36
CA THR A 94 -3.06 10.06 -12.52
C THR A 94 -2.60 8.75 -13.14
N LEU A 95 -2.17 7.79 -12.31
CA LEU A 95 -1.73 6.48 -12.76
C LEU A 95 -2.91 5.66 -13.33
N THR A 96 -4.04 5.60 -12.63
CA THR A 96 -5.19 4.82 -13.11
C THR A 96 -5.79 5.39 -14.39
N ASP A 97 -5.94 6.71 -14.47
CA ASP A 97 -6.55 7.40 -15.62
C ASP A 97 -5.70 7.27 -16.87
N TYR A 98 -4.36 7.25 -16.73
CA TYR A 98 -3.46 6.95 -17.83
C TYR A 98 -3.76 5.59 -18.47
N TYR A 99 -3.91 4.52 -17.68
CA TYR A 99 -4.20 3.21 -18.23
C TYR A 99 -5.67 3.06 -18.70
N ILE A 100 -6.63 3.68 -18.01
CA ILE A 100 -8.04 3.68 -18.41
C ILE A 100 -8.21 4.40 -19.76
N SER A 101 -7.62 5.58 -19.93
CA SER A 101 -7.73 6.37 -21.17
C SER A 101 -7.11 5.68 -22.38
N LYS A 102 -6.11 4.82 -22.16
CA LYS A 102 -5.52 3.96 -23.19
C LYS A 102 -6.32 2.68 -23.48
N GLY A 103 -7.43 2.44 -22.77
CA GLY A 103 -8.23 1.22 -22.91
C GLY A 103 -7.56 -0.04 -22.35
N LEU A 104 -6.53 0.14 -21.51
CA LEU A 104 -5.65 -0.90 -20.99
C LEU A 104 -6.07 -1.44 -19.61
N THR A 105 -6.86 -0.64 -18.88
CA THR A 105 -7.41 -0.97 -17.56
C THR A 105 -8.93 -0.93 -17.57
N ASP A 106 -9.55 -1.89 -16.88
CA ASP A 106 -10.96 -1.82 -16.54
C ASP A 106 -11.22 -0.93 -15.32
N PRO A 107 -11.94 0.22 -15.45
CA PRO A 107 -12.19 1.12 -14.33
C PRO A 107 -12.97 0.48 -13.18
N ASN A 108 -13.64 -0.66 -13.44
CA ASN A 108 -14.36 -1.41 -12.41
C ASN A 108 -13.52 -2.52 -11.76
N ARG A 109 -12.29 -2.78 -12.22
CA ARG A 109 -11.41 -3.83 -11.72
C ARG A 109 -10.02 -3.28 -11.40
N ILE A 110 -9.99 -2.34 -10.45
CA ILE A 110 -8.78 -1.74 -9.89
C ILE A 110 -8.53 -2.27 -8.49
N GLY A 111 -7.32 -2.77 -8.27
CA GLY A 111 -6.83 -3.18 -6.97
C GLY A 111 -5.60 -2.39 -6.54
N VAL A 112 -5.34 -2.37 -5.23
CA VAL A 112 -4.13 -1.75 -4.67
C VAL A 112 -3.50 -2.63 -3.62
N THR A 113 -2.18 -2.65 -3.57
CA THR A 113 -1.45 -3.38 -2.55
C THR A 113 -0.10 -2.71 -2.32
N GLY A 114 0.57 -3.10 -1.25
CA GLY A 114 1.90 -2.66 -0.97
C GLY A 114 2.42 -3.29 0.32
N LEU A 115 3.71 -3.10 0.54
CA LEU A 115 4.40 -3.59 1.72
C LEU A 115 4.90 -2.44 2.61
N SER A 116 4.81 -2.61 3.94
CA SER A 116 5.31 -1.63 4.91
C SER A 116 4.66 -0.25 4.69
N MET A 117 5.43 0.79 4.36
CA MET A 117 4.92 2.09 3.90
C MET A 117 3.89 1.97 2.76
N GLY A 118 4.11 1.08 1.78
CA GLY A 118 3.15 0.80 0.73
C GLY A 118 1.88 0.11 1.23
N GLY A 119 1.96 -0.67 2.31
CA GLY A 119 0.79 -1.24 2.99
C GLY A 119 -0.02 -0.17 3.73
N ILE A 120 0.65 0.80 4.37
CA ILE A 120 0.01 2.00 4.93
C ILE A 120 -0.67 2.81 3.83
N THR A 121 0.04 3.04 2.71
CA THR A 121 -0.49 3.73 1.53
C THR A 121 -1.72 3.01 0.96
N THR A 122 -1.70 1.67 0.92
CA THR A 122 -2.84 0.86 0.50
C THR A 122 -4.08 1.12 1.36
N CYS A 123 -3.94 1.14 2.69
CA CYS A 123 -5.04 1.45 3.60
C CYS A 123 -5.51 2.90 3.46
N ALA A 124 -4.58 3.85 3.29
CA ALA A 124 -4.91 5.25 3.08
C ALA A 124 -5.69 5.48 1.78
N LEU A 125 -5.30 4.85 0.67
CA LEU A 125 -6.01 4.93 -0.61
C LEU A 125 -7.48 4.48 -0.51
N LEU A 126 -7.77 3.47 0.31
CA LEU A 126 -9.14 3.03 0.55
C LEU A 126 -10.00 4.15 1.16
N THR A 127 -9.42 5.09 1.90
CA THR A 127 -10.17 6.20 2.49
C THR A 127 -10.57 7.29 1.49
N HIS A 128 -9.91 7.35 0.33
CA HIS A 128 -10.12 8.40 -0.68
C HIS A 128 -10.79 7.89 -1.96
N TYR A 129 -10.56 6.63 -2.34
CA TYR A 129 -10.93 6.15 -3.67
C TYR A 129 -11.89 4.94 -3.62
N PRO A 130 -13.21 5.17 -3.77
CA PRO A 130 -14.22 4.11 -3.89
C PRO A 130 -14.10 3.25 -5.16
N SER A 131 -13.29 3.69 -6.15
CA SER A 131 -13.02 2.93 -7.38
C SER A 131 -12.23 1.64 -7.11
N ILE A 132 -11.42 1.61 -6.06
CA ILE A 132 -10.67 0.43 -5.61
C ILE A 132 -11.67 -0.64 -5.17
N LYS A 133 -11.54 -1.87 -5.70
CA LYS A 133 -12.42 -3.01 -5.35
C LYS A 133 -11.79 -3.99 -4.38
N THR A 134 -10.49 -4.19 -4.50
CA THR A 134 -9.74 -5.20 -3.75
C THR A 134 -8.42 -4.61 -3.29
N ALA A 135 -8.05 -4.89 -2.04
CA ALA A 135 -6.80 -4.42 -1.48
C ALA A 135 -6.11 -5.50 -0.64
N VAL A 136 -4.78 -5.48 -0.64
CA VAL A 136 -3.96 -6.34 0.22
C VAL A 136 -2.89 -5.49 0.90
N CYS A 137 -2.93 -5.41 2.23
CA CYS A 137 -1.92 -4.73 3.04
C CYS A 137 -0.92 -5.75 3.57
N LEU A 138 0.33 -5.68 3.10
CA LEU A 138 1.41 -6.55 3.55
C LEU A 138 2.22 -5.79 4.60
N MET A 139 2.26 -6.27 5.85
CA MET A 139 3.04 -5.71 6.97
C MET A 139 2.94 -4.17 7.14
N GLY A 140 1.81 -3.58 6.72
CA GLY A 140 1.54 -2.16 6.88
C GLY A 140 0.67 -1.90 8.10
N SER A 141 0.06 -0.71 8.14
CA SER A 141 -0.86 -0.34 9.21
C SER A 141 -2.07 0.42 8.65
N PRO A 142 -3.29 0.09 9.09
CA PRO A 142 -4.48 0.86 8.79
C PRO A 142 -4.63 2.10 9.69
N ALA A 143 -3.72 2.31 10.66
CA ALA A 143 -3.83 3.32 11.71
C ALA A 143 -2.70 4.36 11.70
N PRO A 144 -2.55 5.20 10.65
CA PRO A 144 -1.60 6.30 10.57
C PRO A 144 -1.39 7.12 11.85
N VAL A 145 -2.45 7.54 12.54
CA VAL A 145 -2.35 8.35 13.78
C VAL A 145 -1.68 7.57 14.90
N LEU A 146 -2.05 6.30 15.08
CA LEU A 146 -1.45 5.45 16.09
C LEU A 146 0.00 5.08 15.72
N PHE A 147 0.26 4.81 14.44
CA PHE A 147 1.59 4.51 13.94
C PHE A 147 2.53 5.71 14.08
N SER A 148 2.04 6.93 13.81
CA SER A 148 2.81 8.17 14.01
C SER A 148 3.23 8.34 15.48
N ARG A 149 2.31 8.08 16.43
CA ARG A 149 2.63 8.05 17.87
C ARG A 149 3.67 6.99 18.24
N TRP A 150 3.62 5.84 17.58
CA TRP A 150 4.63 4.82 17.78
C TRP A 150 5.99 5.22 17.20
N LEU A 151 6.03 5.81 16.00
CA LEU A 151 7.26 6.26 15.34
C LEU A 151 8.05 7.22 16.23
N LEU A 152 7.37 8.12 16.95
CA LEU A 152 8.02 9.06 17.89
C LEU A 152 8.78 8.40 19.04
N ASN A 153 8.38 7.20 19.43
CA ASN A 153 9.01 6.44 20.50
C ASN A 153 9.93 5.34 19.96
N SER A 154 10.16 5.32 18.65
CA SER A 154 11.00 4.35 17.96
C SER A 154 12.36 4.96 17.60
N SER A 155 13.28 4.13 17.12
CA SER A 155 14.60 4.58 16.64
C SER A 155 14.51 5.58 15.48
N TRP A 156 13.36 5.71 14.81
CA TRP A 156 13.15 6.67 13.72
C TRP A 156 13.09 8.12 14.19
N ALA A 157 12.76 8.35 15.45
CA ALA A 157 12.69 9.68 16.05
C ALA A 157 13.87 9.98 16.98
N GLU A 158 14.88 9.10 17.04
CA GLU A 158 16.10 9.35 17.82
C GLU A 158 16.80 10.62 17.34
N GLY A 159 16.99 11.57 18.26
CA GLY A 159 17.65 12.86 17.97
C GLY A 159 16.72 13.94 17.42
N LEU A 160 15.44 13.66 17.18
CA LEU A 160 14.48 14.68 16.76
C LEU A 160 14.00 15.52 17.95
N ASN A 161 13.97 16.84 17.74
CA ASN A 161 13.33 17.75 18.68
C ASN A 161 11.92 18.07 18.19
N ILE A 162 10.93 17.37 18.76
CA ILE A 162 9.54 17.45 18.31
C ILE A 162 8.80 18.47 19.16
N ASP A 163 8.33 19.53 18.51
CA ASP A 163 7.39 20.47 19.13
C ASP A 163 6.01 19.80 19.25
N GLU A 164 5.51 19.69 20.47
CA GLU A 164 4.23 19.05 20.77
C GLU A 164 3.05 19.69 20.02
N ALA A 165 3.06 21.02 19.84
CA ALA A 165 1.99 21.72 19.14
C ALA A 165 1.99 21.41 17.63
N ASN A 166 3.18 21.41 17.00
CA ASN A 166 3.31 21.03 15.59
C ASN A 166 2.93 19.57 15.38
N TYR A 167 3.35 18.69 16.29
CA TYR A 167 3.01 17.28 16.23
C TYR A 167 1.51 17.01 16.34
N GLN A 168 0.78 17.72 17.23
CA GLN A 168 -0.68 17.59 17.25
C GLN A 168 -1.31 18.03 15.93
N ALA A 169 -0.81 19.11 15.32
CA ALA A 169 -1.32 19.56 14.02
C ALA A 169 -1.07 18.52 12.91
N GLU A 170 0.08 17.86 12.90
CA GLU A 170 0.38 16.74 11.99
C GLU A 170 -0.56 15.56 12.20
N LEU A 171 -0.81 15.17 13.46
CA LEU A 171 -1.75 14.08 13.75
C LEU A 171 -3.16 14.37 13.23
N GLU A 172 -3.61 15.63 13.28
CA GLU A 172 -4.89 16.03 12.68
C GLU A 172 -4.88 15.85 11.16
N GLN A 173 -3.75 16.11 10.49
CA GLN A 173 -3.61 15.91 9.04
C GLN A 173 -3.60 14.42 8.64
N LEU A 174 -3.28 13.51 9.57
CA LEU A 174 -3.32 12.06 9.31
C LEU A 174 -4.72 11.45 9.43
N LYS A 175 -5.64 12.09 10.16
CA LYS A 175 -7.00 11.55 10.36
C LYS A 175 -7.75 11.26 9.06
N PRO A 176 -7.72 12.12 8.02
CA PRO A 176 -8.40 11.85 6.76
C PRO A 176 -7.91 10.60 6.04
N ILE A 177 -6.66 10.19 6.24
CA ILE A 177 -6.06 8.99 5.62
C ILE A 177 -6.05 7.77 6.55
N ASP A 178 -6.51 7.93 7.79
CA ASP A 178 -6.48 6.86 8.80
C ASP A 178 -7.72 5.97 8.69
N LEU A 179 -7.59 4.81 8.04
CA LEU A 179 -8.68 3.86 7.86
C LEU A 179 -9.22 3.32 9.20
N SER A 180 -8.40 3.28 10.24
CA SER A 180 -8.81 2.81 11.56
C SER A 180 -9.83 3.73 12.24
N LEU A 181 -9.84 5.02 11.89
CA LEU A 181 -10.78 6.03 12.39
C LEU A 181 -12.08 6.11 11.59
N GLN A 182 -12.12 5.51 10.39
CA GLN A 182 -13.27 5.53 9.47
C GLN A 182 -13.48 4.16 8.79
N PRO A 183 -13.65 3.07 9.55
CA PRO A 183 -13.73 1.72 8.98
C PRO A 183 -14.96 1.49 8.09
N GLU A 184 -15.98 2.34 8.18
CA GLU A 184 -17.13 2.30 7.28
C GLU A 184 -16.72 2.53 5.83
N LYS A 185 -15.59 3.22 5.60
CA LYS A 185 -15.02 3.38 4.26
C LYS A 185 -14.57 2.07 3.65
N ILE A 186 -14.31 0.98 4.40
CA ILE A 186 -14.08 -0.35 3.79
C ILE A 186 -15.23 -0.69 2.84
N ALA A 187 -16.46 -0.33 3.20
CA ALA A 187 -17.63 -0.35 2.32
C ALA A 187 -17.88 -1.70 1.64
N GLY A 188 -17.61 -2.80 2.35
CA GLY A 188 -17.79 -4.16 1.84
C GLY A 188 -16.78 -4.57 0.77
N ARG A 189 -15.71 -3.80 0.56
CA ARG A 189 -14.64 -4.15 -0.37
C ARG A 189 -13.80 -5.30 0.17
N TYR A 190 -13.16 -6.04 -0.73
CA TYR A 190 -12.25 -7.12 -0.36
C TYR A 190 -10.95 -6.53 0.17
N LEU A 191 -10.62 -6.82 1.44
CA LEU A 191 -9.42 -6.32 2.08
C LEU A 191 -8.73 -7.44 2.83
N HIS A 192 -7.50 -7.74 2.44
CA HIS A 192 -6.69 -8.73 3.13
C HIS A 192 -5.50 -8.08 3.83
N PHE A 193 -5.20 -8.55 5.03
CA PHE A 193 -3.98 -8.20 5.76
C PHE A 193 -3.09 -9.43 5.90
N TRP A 194 -1.81 -9.26 5.65
CA TRP A 194 -0.79 -10.22 6.09
C TRP A 194 0.22 -9.51 6.99
N HIS A 195 0.62 -10.12 8.11
CA HIS A 195 1.61 -9.52 9.02
C HIS A 195 2.45 -10.56 9.77
N GLY A 196 3.75 -10.27 9.96
CA GLY A 196 4.65 -11.10 10.77
C GLY A 196 4.51 -10.81 12.26
N THR A 197 4.37 -11.83 13.12
CA THR A 197 4.11 -11.61 14.56
C THR A 197 5.30 -11.08 15.35
N ALA A 198 6.50 -11.05 14.75
CA ALA A 198 7.73 -10.55 15.36
C ALA A 198 8.25 -9.29 14.65
N ASP A 199 7.39 -8.59 13.92
CA ASP A 199 7.69 -7.33 13.27
C ASP A 199 7.85 -6.20 14.29
N ASN A 200 9.09 -5.67 14.37
CA ASN A 200 9.45 -4.56 15.25
C ASN A 200 9.64 -3.23 14.49
N THR A 201 9.37 -3.20 13.19
CA THR A 201 9.44 -2.00 12.34
C THR A 201 8.06 -1.40 12.10
N VAL A 202 7.07 -2.24 11.82
CA VAL A 202 5.65 -1.88 11.86
C VAL A 202 4.99 -2.82 12.86
N PRO A 203 4.61 -2.32 14.06
CA PRO A 203 4.07 -3.18 15.11
C PRO A 203 2.88 -3.99 14.62
N TYR A 204 2.94 -5.31 14.86
CA TYR A 204 1.89 -6.26 14.48
C TYR A 204 0.53 -5.98 15.15
N GLN A 205 0.55 -5.69 16.46
CA GLN A 205 -0.65 -5.69 17.28
C GLN A 205 -1.71 -4.64 16.84
N PRO A 206 -1.36 -3.37 16.54
CA PRO A 206 -2.33 -2.39 16.05
C PRO A 206 -3.13 -2.82 14.82
N THR A 207 -2.50 -3.52 13.87
CA THR A 207 -3.16 -4.00 12.65
C THR A 207 -4.11 -5.15 12.98
N LEU A 208 -3.71 -6.06 13.88
CA LEU A 208 -4.59 -7.14 14.37
C LEU A 208 -5.79 -6.57 15.15
N ASP A 209 -5.55 -5.62 16.06
CA ASP A 209 -6.60 -4.98 16.87
C ASP A 209 -7.62 -4.28 15.97
N PHE A 210 -7.16 -3.59 14.91
CA PHE A 210 -8.06 -3.02 13.91
C PHE A 210 -8.92 -4.10 13.25
N TYR A 211 -8.30 -5.18 12.77
CA TYR A 211 -9.03 -6.27 12.11
C TYR A 211 -10.10 -6.87 13.02
N GLU A 212 -9.73 -7.27 14.25
CA GLU A 212 -10.64 -7.87 15.21
C GLU A 212 -11.77 -6.91 15.60
N ARG A 213 -11.47 -5.62 15.74
CA ARG A 213 -12.49 -4.61 16.03
C ARG A 213 -13.48 -4.47 14.88
N VAL A 214 -13.02 -4.33 13.63
CA VAL A 214 -13.94 -4.04 12.51
C VAL A 214 -14.83 -5.23 12.15
N ILE A 215 -14.34 -6.47 12.24
CA ILE A 215 -15.19 -7.65 11.95
C ILE A 215 -16.29 -7.83 13.01
N ASN A 216 -16.07 -7.36 14.23
CA ASN A 216 -17.03 -7.47 15.33
C ASN A 216 -17.99 -6.27 15.38
N GLU A 217 -17.48 -5.05 15.23
CA GLU A 217 -18.28 -3.83 15.38
C GLU A 217 -18.94 -3.36 14.07
N GLN A 218 -18.38 -3.71 12.91
CA GLN A 218 -18.87 -3.30 11.59
C GLN A 218 -18.96 -4.47 10.59
N PRO A 219 -19.72 -5.54 10.91
CA PRO A 219 -19.72 -6.78 10.13
C PRO A 219 -20.12 -6.62 8.66
N GLU A 220 -20.98 -5.66 8.32
CA GLU A 220 -21.36 -5.39 6.93
C GLU A 220 -20.23 -4.71 6.14
N ALA A 221 -19.59 -3.69 6.72
CA ALA A 221 -18.45 -3.03 6.09
C ALA A 221 -17.24 -3.97 5.98
N ALA A 222 -17.04 -4.81 7.00
CA ALA A 222 -15.91 -5.73 7.12
C ALA A 222 -16.18 -7.14 6.61
N LYS A 223 -17.31 -7.38 5.93
CA LYS A 223 -17.76 -8.71 5.47
C LYS A 223 -16.72 -9.48 4.64
N HIS A 224 -15.85 -8.75 3.97
CA HIS A 224 -14.82 -9.29 3.07
C HIS A 224 -13.40 -8.96 3.53
N VAL A 225 -13.24 -8.69 4.84
CA VAL A 225 -11.96 -8.46 5.47
C VAL A 225 -11.40 -9.77 6.02
N SER A 226 -10.14 -10.07 5.74
CA SER A 226 -9.44 -11.25 6.26
C SER A 226 -8.01 -10.91 6.70
N PHE A 227 -7.45 -11.75 7.57
CA PHE A 227 -6.12 -11.55 8.15
C PHE A 227 -5.35 -12.89 8.19
N THR A 228 -4.09 -12.87 7.76
CA THR A 228 -3.15 -13.99 7.90
C THR A 228 -1.91 -13.54 8.67
N SER A 229 -1.45 -14.36 9.62
CA SER A 229 -0.25 -14.08 10.41
C SER A 229 0.80 -15.16 10.21
N THR A 230 2.07 -14.75 10.07
CA THR A 230 3.20 -15.69 10.09
C THR A 230 3.93 -15.60 11.42
N LYS A 231 3.80 -16.64 12.25
CA LYS A 231 4.40 -16.70 13.58
C LYS A 231 5.93 -16.61 13.49
N GLY A 232 6.52 -15.66 14.21
CA GLY A 232 7.96 -15.46 14.27
C GLY A 232 8.58 -14.76 13.07
N ALA A 233 7.81 -14.43 12.03
CA ALA A 233 8.29 -13.59 10.94
C ALA A 233 8.44 -12.14 11.42
N GLY A 234 9.58 -11.52 11.07
CA GLY A 234 9.84 -10.09 11.28
C GLY A 234 9.37 -9.23 10.12
N HIS A 235 9.99 -8.06 9.93
CA HIS A 235 9.67 -7.11 8.86
C HIS A 235 10.20 -7.55 7.47
N LYS A 236 9.81 -8.75 7.03
CA LYS A 236 10.12 -9.26 5.68
C LYS A 236 8.95 -10.11 5.16
N VAL A 237 8.43 -9.77 3.98
CA VAL A 237 7.33 -10.52 3.34
C VAL A 237 7.89 -11.85 2.81
N PRO A 238 7.43 -13.01 3.28
CA PRO A 238 7.77 -14.30 2.69
C PRO A 238 7.23 -14.39 1.26
N TYR A 239 7.88 -15.21 0.44
CA TYR A 239 7.41 -15.43 -0.94
C TYR A 239 5.98 -16.00 -0.96
N GLU A 240 5.65 -16.89 -0.02
CA GLU A 240 4.33 -17.49 0.14
C GLU A 240 3.24 -16.44 0.34
N SER A 241 3.51 -15.38 1.10
CA SER A 241 2.58 -14.26 1.31
C SER A 241 2.41 -13.41 0.04
N SER A 242 3.41 -13.36 -0.84
CA SER A 242 3.30 -12.72 -2.15
C SER A 242 2.40 -13.54 -3.09
N VAL A 243 2.48 -14.88 -3.01
CA VAL A 243 1.57 -15.79 -3.73
C VAL A 243 0.14 -15.70 -3.18
N GLU A 244 -0.01 -15.65 -1.85
CA GLU A 244 -1.30 -15.43 -1.17
C GLU A 244 -1.96 -14.13 -1.64
N MET A 245 -1.21 -13.03 -1.65
CA MET A 245 -1.65 -11.72 -2.16
C MET A 245 -2.20 -11.84 -3.60
N ALA A 246 -1.42 -12.41 -4.52
CA ALA A 246 -1.85 -12.55 -5.91
C ALA A 246 -3.08 -13.47 -6.06
N THR A 247 -3.15 -14.53 -5.27
CA THR A 247 -4.31 -15.45 -5.23
C THR A 247 -5.57 -14.75 -4.70
N PHE A 248 -5.43 -13.87 -3.71
CA PHE A 248 -6.53 -13.07 -3.19
C PHE A 248 -7.10 -12.15 -4.27
N PHE A 249 -6.24 -11.46 -5.03
CA PHE A 249 -6.68 -10.67 -6.18
C PHE A 249 -7.38 -11.52 -7.25
N ALA A 250 -6.79 -12.65 -7.65
CA ALA A 250 -7.36 -13.54 -8.66
C ALA A 250 -8.78 -14.01 -8.33
N LYS A 251 -9.11 -14.11 -7.04
CA LYS A 251 -10.43 -14.54 -6.57
C LYS A 251 -11.44 -13.39 -6.49
N HIS A 252 -10.98 -12.15 -6.34
CA HIS A 252 -11.81 -11.05 -5.84
C HIS A 252 -11.77 -9.77 -6.70
N LEU A 253 -11.02 -9.73 -7.80
CA LEU A 253 -10.90 -8.58 -8.69
C LEU A 253 -11.14 -8.96 -10.17
#